data_AF-A0AAJ5EE93-F1
#
_entry.id   AF-A0AAJ5EE93-F1
#
_cell.length_a   1.000
_cell.length_b   1.000
_cell.length_c   1.000
_cell.angle_alpha   90.00
_cell.angle_beta   90.00
_cell.angle_gamma   90.00
#
_symmetry.space_group_name_H-M   'P 1'
#
loop_
_entity.id
_entity.type
_entity.pdbx_description
1 polymer ?
#
loop_
_entity_poly.entity_id
_entity_poly.type
_entity_poly.pdbx_seq_one_letter_code
_entity_poly.pdbx_strand_id
1 'polypeptide(L)'
;MLKKSTYYRGIVLLESLVSLGLIVVLTMVILPLLTQLKKTEASLNDSWKKERYLYEVSRDKCLLPDLKKQRYIDNHQSYLVKVKSNDVLITEMSIHQENNVIETVNLIEKK
;
A
#
# COMPACT_ATOMS: atom_id res chain seq x y z
N MET A 1 22.58 -54.13 31.87
CA MET A 1 22.57 -53.53 30.51
C MET A 1 21.51 -52.41 30.39
N LEU A 2 21.60 -51.31 31.15
CA LEU A 2 20.57 -50.24 31.14
C LEU A 2 21.06 -48.85 30.69
N LYS A 3 22.38 -48.63 30.55
CA LYS A 3 22.94 -47.31 30.21
C LYS A 3 22.67 -46.85 28.77
N LYS A 4 22.45 -47.75 27.79
CA LYS A 4 22.24 -47.33 26.39
C LYS A 4 20.88 -46.65 26.14
N SER A 5 19.83 -47.04 26.86
CA SER A 5 18.45 -46.57 26.60
C SER A 5 18.22 -45.11 27.04
N THR A 6 18.84 -44.68 28.14
CA THR A 6 18.70 -43.31 28.66
C THR A 6 19.44 -42.28 27.80
N TYR A 7 20.58 -42.65 27.20
CA TYR A 7 21.31 -41.77 26.27
C TYR A 7 20.53 -41.53 24.98
N TYR A 8 19.91 -42.56 24.41
CA TYR A 8 19.07 -42.40 23.22
C TYR A 8 17.85 -41.51 23.47
N ARG A 9 17.21 -41.61 24.65
CA ARG A 9 16.11 -40.70 25.02
C ARG A 9 16.58 -39.25 25.18
N GLY A 10 17.78 -39.03 25.72
CA GLY A 10 18.36 -37.69 25.85
C GLY A 10 18.66 -37.04 24.50
N ILE A 11 19.17 -37.80 23.53
CA ILE A 11 19.47 -37.31 22.18
C ILE A 11 18.18 -36.92 21.44
N VAL A 12 17.14 -37.77 21.49
CA VAL A 12 15.85 -37.48 20.83
C VAL A 12 15.18 -36.23 21.43
N LEU A 13 15.28 -36.04 22.75
CA LEU A 13 14.77 -34.83 23.41
C LEU A 13 15.55 -33.58 22.99
N LEU A 14 16.86 -33.68 22.82
CA LEU A 14 17.70 -32.56 22.38
C LEU A 14 17.39 -32.14 20.93
N GLU A 15 17.28 -33.10 20.01
CA GLU A 15 16.92 -32.84 18.61
C GLU A 15 15.51 -32.25 18.47
N SER A 16 14.58 -32.74 19.30
CA SER A 16 13.22 -32.17 19.39
C SER A 16 13.24 -30.73 19.88
N LEU A 17 14.11 -30.40 20.86
CA LEU A 17 14.21 -29.02 21.39
C LEU A 17 14.82 -28.06 20.37
N VAL A 18 15.85 -28.51 19.65
CA VAL A 18 16.53 -27.72 18.61
C VAL A 18 15.59 -27.47 17.44
N SER A 19 14.85 -28.47 16.97
CA SER A 19 13.86 -28.29 15.90
C SER A 19 12.73 -27.35 16.30
N LEU A 20 12.25 -27.42 17.55
CA LEU A 20 11.25 -26.49 18.09
C LEU A 20 11.79 -25.05 18.15
N GLY A 21 13.02 -24.86 18.62
CA GLY A 21 13.68 -23.55 18.63
C GLY A 21 13.82 -22.95 17.23
N LEU A 22 14.15 -23.78 16.23
CA LEU A 22 14.27 -23.37 14.84
C LEU A 22 12.92 -22.94 14.27
N ILE A 23 11.84 -23.66 14.56
CA ILE A 23 10.47 -23.30 14.15
C ILE A 23 10.03 -21.97 14.79
N VAL A 24 10.36 -21.75 16.07
CA VAL A 24 10.04 -20.50 16.76
C VAL A 24 10.78 -19.32 16.13
N VAL A 25 12.08 -19.45 15.85
CA VAL A 25 12.85 -18.40 15.17
C VAL A 25 12.30 -18.14 13.75
N LEU A 26 11.98 -19.20 13.01
CA LEU A 26 11.47 -19.08 11.65
C LEU A 26 10.12 -18.34 11.63
N THR A 27 9.21 -18.69 12.56
CA THR A 27 7.88 -18.05 12.65
C THR A 27 7.95 -16.63 13.19
N MET A 28 8.84 -16.33 14.14
CA MET A 28 8.99 -14.97 14.66
C MET A 28 9.64 -14.00 13.68
N VAL A 29 10.40 -14.47 12.70
CA VAL A 29 11.06 -13.59 11.71
C VAL A 29 10.27 -13.53 10.40
N ILE A 30 9.85 -14.68 9.86
CA ILE A 30 9.23 -14.72 8.52
C ILE A 30 7.79 -14.19 8.53
N LEU A 31 7.02 -14.52 9.57
CA LEU A 31 5.62 -14.13 9.65
C LEU A 31 5.43 -12.59 9.72
N PRO A 32 6.16 -11.85 10.58
CA PRO A 32 6.06 -10.39 10.56
C PRO A 32 6.57 -9.79 9.26
N LEU A 33 7.63 -10.34 8.65
CA LEU A 33 8.14 -9.86 7.36
C LEU A 33 7.08 -9.98 6.25
N LEU A 34 6.38 -11.13 6.17
CA LEU A 34 5.28 -11.33 5.21
C LEU A 34 4.13 -10.36 5.46
N THR A 35 3.78 -10.09 6.72
CA THR A 35 2.73 -9.12 7.03
C THR A 35 3.13 -7.69 6.67
N GLN A 36 4.40 -7.31 6.86
CA GLN A 36 4.92 -6.01 6.44
C GLN A 36 4.89 -5.88 4.92
N LEU A 37 5.37 -6.89 4.18
CA LEU A 37 5.34 -6.90 2.72
C LEU A 37 3.92 -6.72 2.18
N LYS A 38 2.93 -7.45 2.73
CA LYS A 38 1.53 -7.29 2.33
C LYS A 38 0.98 -5.88 2.63
N LYS A 39 1.36 -5.28 3.75
CA LYS A 39 0.97 -3.90 4.08
C LYS A 39 1.60 -2.90 3.11
N THR A 40 2.87 -3.08 2.77
CA THR A 40 3.57 -2.24 1.79
C THR A 40 2.95 -2.38 0.40
N GLU A 41 2.63 -3.59 -0.03
CA GLU A 41 1.96 -3.85 -1.31
C GLU A 41 0.58 -3.18 -1.38
N ALA A 42 -0.22 -3.30 -0.32
CA ALA A 42 -1.51 -2.60 -0.24
C ALA A 42 -1.33 -1.08 -0.32
N SER A 43 -0.37 -0.53 0.43
CA SER A 43 -0.07 0.91 0.40
C SER A 43 0.41 1.39 -0.98
N LEU A 44 1.25 0.61 -1.66
CA LEU A 44 1.74 0.95 -3.00
C LEU A 44 0.61 0.92 -4.02
N ASN A 45 -0.25 -0.09 -3.95
CA ASN A 45 -1.42 -0.18 -4.82
C ASN A 45 -2.37 1.00 -4.62
N ASP A 46 -2.60 1.41 -3.37
CA ASP A 46 -3.41 2.58 -3.05
C ASP A 46 -2.79 3.88 -3.60
N SER A 47 -1.46 4.05 -3.48
CA SER A 47 -0.75 5.18 -4.09
C SER A 47 -0.88 5.20 -5.62
N TRP A 48 -0.65 4.06 -6.29
CA TRP A 48 -0.77 3.95 -7.75
C TRP A 48 -2.18 4.26 -8.26
N LYS A 49 -3.21 3.85 -7.52
CA LYS A 49 -4.60 4.20 -7.85
C LYS A 49 -4.86 5.70 -7.80
N LYS A 50 -4.37 6.38 -6.75
CA LYS A 50 -4.52 7.83 -6.61
C LYS A 50 -3.81 8.58 -7.74
N GLU A 51 -2.56 8.18 -8.04
CA GLU A 51 -1.81 8.76 -9.16
C GLU A 51 -2.52 8.56 -10.49
N ARG A 52 -3.12 7.38 -10.71
CA ARG A 52 -3.90 7.11 -11.92
C ARG A 52 -5.11 8.04 -12.06
N TYR A 53 -5.87 8.29 -10.98
CA TYR A 53 -7.01 9.23 -11.03
C TYR A 53 -6.57 10.65 -11.33
N LEU A 54 -5.46 11.10 -10.74
CA LEU A 54 -4.89 12.42 -11.03
C LEU A 54 -4.42 12.52 -12.49
N TYR A 55 -3.77 11.48 -12.99
CA TYR A 55 -3.31 11.44 -14.37
C TYR A 55 -4.48 11.48 -15.37
N GLU A 56 -5.50 10.64 -15.19
CA GLU A 56 -6.68 10.60 -16.06
C GLU A 56 -7.40 11.96 -16.09
N VAL A 57 -7.56 12.61 -14.94
CA VAL A 57 -8.14 13.97 -14.85
C VAL A 57 -7.25 15.03 -15.49
N SER A 58 -5.93 14.94 -15.32
CA SER A 58 -5.00 15.89 -15.93
C SER A 58 -5.03 15.80 -17.46
N ARG A 59 -5.06 14.58 -18.00
CA ARG A 59 -5.20 14.32 -19.43
C ARG A 59 -6.52 14.87 -19.95
N ASP A 60 -7.61 14.62 -19.23
CA ASP A 60 -8.94 15.05 -19.65
C ASP A 60 -9.09 16.58 -19.54
N LYS A 61 -8.42 17.24 -18.57
CA LYS A 61 -8.29 18.71 -18.52
C LYS A 61 -7.53 19.28 -19.72
N CYS A 62 -6.46 18.61 -20.15
CA CYS A 62 -5.70 19.02 -21.34
C CYS A 62 -6.51 18.86 -22.64
N LEU A 63 -7.45 17.90 -22.69
CA LEU A 63 -8.27 17.64 -23.87
C LEU A 63 -9.57 18.47 -23.89
N LEU A 64 -10.18 18.71 -22.73
CA LEU A 64 -11.50 19.34 -22.59
C LEU A 64 -11.53 20.25 -21.34
N PRO A 65 -11.17 21.54 -21.47
CA PRO A 65 -11.03 22.46 -20.33
C PRO A 65 -12.34 22.73 -19.57
N ASP A 66 -13.50 22.44 -20.18
CA ASP A 66 -14.84 22.62 -19.60
C ASP A 66 -15.36 21.40 -18.81
N LEU A 67 -14.70 20.24 -18.88
CA LEU A 67 -15.08 19.02 -18.13
C LEU A 67 -14.40 18.96 -16.76
N LYS A 68 -14.52 20.03 -15.96
CA LYS A 68 -13.95 20.10 -14.61
C LYS A 68 -14.92 19.51 -13.58
N LYS A 69 -14.94 18.18 -13.45
CA LYS A 69 -15.31 17.38 -12.25
C LYS A 69 -15.52 15.94 -12.69
N GLN A 70 -14.57 15.05 -12.36
CA GLN A 70 -14.75 13.62 -12.53
C GLN A 70 -14.91 12.94 -11.18
N ARG A 71 -15.87 12.02 -11.13
CA ARG A 71 -16.16 11.18 -9.98
C ARG A 71 -15.70 9.77 -10.28
N TYR A 72 -14.78 9.26 -9.46
CA TYR A 72 -14.29 7.90 -9.52
C TYR A 72 -14.93 7.10 -8.38
N ILE A 73 -15.32 5.86 -8.65
CA ILE A 73 -15.89 4.94 -7.66
C ILE A 73 -14.96 3.75 -7.56
N ASP A 74 -14.41 3.50 -6.37
CA ASP A 74 -13.62 2.29 -6.08
C ASP A 74 -14.02 1.74 -4.72
N ASN A 75 -14.27 0.43 -4.64
CA ASN A 75 -14.65 -0.27 -3.41
C ASN A 75 -15.74 0.44 -2.58
N HIS A 76 -16.82 0.92 -3.22
CA HIS A 76 -17.94 1.66 -2.60
C HIS A 76 -17.57 3.04 -2.02
N GLN A 77 -16.34 3.50 -2.21
CA GLN A 77 -15.91 4.85 -1.87
C GLN A 77 -15.94 5.72 -3.12
N SER A 78 -16.47 6.94 -2.98
CA SER A 78 -16.52 7.89 -4.09
C SER A 78 -15.49 8.98 -3.92
N TYR A 79 -14.62 9.10 -4.92
CA TYR A 79 -13.55 10.08 -5.02
C TYR A 79 -13.94 11.16 -6.02
N LEU A 80 -13.86 12.42 -5.60
CA LEU A 80 -14.15 13.56 -6.46
C LEU A 80 -12.89 14.39 -6.65
N VAL A 81 -12.44 14.50 -7.90
CA VAL A 81 -11.26 15.30 -8.23
C VAL A 81 -11.70 16.72 -8.57
N LYS A 82 -11.23 17.69 -7.79
CA LYS A 82 -11.47 19.12 -8.05
C LYS A 82 -10.23 19.71 -8.70
N VAL A 83 -10.46 20.45 -9.79
CA VAL A 83 -9.41 21.14 -10.53
C VAL A 83 -9.64 22.64 -10.36
N LYS A 84 -8.71 23.34 -9.72
CA LYS A 84 -8.66 24.80 -9.67
C LYS A 84 -7.55 25.29 -10.58
N SER A 85 -7.88 26.19 -11.49
CA SER A 85 -6.92 26.83 -12.39
C SER A 85 -6.86 28.30 -12.01
N ASN A 86 -5.68 28.82 -11.70
CA ASN A 86 -5.46 30.24 -11.49
C ASN A 86 -4.90 30.90 -12.77
N ASP A 87 -4.92 32.24 -12.82
CA ASP A 87 -4.40 33.03 -13.95
C ASP A 87 -2.87 32.89 -14.14
N VAL A 88 -2.17 32.46 -13.09
CA VAL A 88 -0.81 31.92 -13.15
C VAL A 88 -0.97 30.43 -13.39
N LEU A 89 -0.32 29.88 -14.41
CA LEU A 89 -0.35 28.50 -14.98
C LEU A 89 -0.27 27.30 -14.01
N ILE A 90 -0.40 27.52 -12.71
CA ILE A 90 -0.47 26.52 -11.65
C ILE A 90 -1.90 26.02 -11.54
N THR A 91 -2.09 24.74 -11.83
CA THR A 91 -3.36 24.04 -11.66
C THR A 91 -3.27 23.15 -10.44
N GLU A 92 -4.10 23.43 -9.44
CA GLU A 92 -4.24 22.60 -8.25
C GLU A 92 -5.29 21.51 -8.52
N MET A 93 -4.91 20.24 -8.34
CA MET A 93 -5.80 19.09 -8.39
C MET A 93 -5.87 18.44 -7.02
N SER A 94 -7.07 18.33 -6.46
CA SER A 94 -7.29 17.68 -5.16
C SER A 94 -8.27 16.52 -5.27
N ILE A 95 -7.93 15.39 -4.65
CA ILE A 95 -8.85 14.26 -4.48
C ILE A 95 -9.60 14.44 -3.17
N HIS A 96 -10.94 14.46 -3.25
CA HIS A 96 -11.83 14.49 -2.10
C HIS A 96 -12.53 13.15 -1.89
N GLN A 97 -12.59 12.68 -0.65
CA GLN A 97 -13.47 11.60 -0.21
C GLN A 97 -14.42 12.16 0.86
N GLU A 98 -15.74 12.12 0.58
CA GLU A 98 -16.83 12.51 1.51
C GLU A 98 -16.74 13.90 2.18
N ASN A 99 -15.80 14.76 1.72
CA ASN A 99 -15.46 16.14 2.10
C ASN A 99 -14.03 16.34 2.62
N ASN A 100 -13.30 15.27 2.92
CA ASN A 100 -11.89 15.36 3.29
C ASN A 100 -10.98 15.42 2.07
N VAL A 101 -9.98 16.31 2.09
CA VAL A 101 -8.90 16.33 1.10
C VAL A 101 -7.95 15.21 1.46
N ILE A 102 -7.79 14.24 0.56
CA ILE A 102 -6.85 13.15 0.74
C ILE A 102 -5.47 13.58 0.25
N GLU A 103 -5.43 14.22 -0.92
CA GLU A 103 -4.18 14.52 -1.60
C GLU A 103 -4.39 15.68 -2.57
N THR A 104 -3.36 16.53 -2.67
CA THR A 104 -3.34 17.71 -3.52
C THR A 104 -2.05 17.72 -4.33
N VAL A 105 -2.17 17.87 -5.65
CA VAL A 105 -1.04 17.98 -6.57
C VAL A 105 -1.15 19.28 -7.35
N ASN A 106 -0.05 20.01 -7.40
CA ASN A 106 0.08 21.24 -8.18
C ASN A 106 0.78 20.93 -9.51
N LEU A 107 0.07 21.10 -10.62
CA LEU A 107 0.64 21.01 -11.95
C LEU A 107 1.09 22.41 -12.39
N ILE A 108 2.35 22.53 -12.80
CA ILE A 108 2.89 23.75 -13.39
C ILE A 108 2.77 23.58 -14.91
N GLU A 109 1.82 24.26 -15.54
CA GLU A 109 1.76 24.31 -17.00
C GLU A 109 2.91 25.20 -17.51
N LYS A 110 3.84 24.62 -18.27
CA LYS A 110 4.88 25.40 -18.96
C LYS A 110 4.26 25.93 -20.25
N LYS A 111 4.20 27.25 -20.38
CA LYS A 111 3.67 27.97 -21.55
C LYS A 111 4.53 27.71 -22.79
#